data_AF-Q22W81-F1
#
_entry.id   AF-Q22W81-F1
#
_cell.length_a   1.000
_cell.length_b   1.000
_cell.length_c   1.000
_cell.angle_alpha   90.00
_cell.angle_beta   90.00
_cell.angle_gamma   90.00
#
_symmetry.space_group_name_H-M   'P 1'
#
loop_
_entity.id
_entity.type
_entity.pdbx_description
1 polymer ?
#
loop_
_entity_poly.entity_id
_entity_poly.type
_entity_poly.pdbx_seq_one_letter_code
_entity_poly.pdbx_strand_id
1 'polypeptide(L)'
;MTEDSPEILLQSDFSNANTNDGIHSDQLQYSQGNFDVKKSALNYKKDSKSNNNMTKNIIKQYFKFLINKKNSDLVSDFITNKPIKYSIKLIKKYFDKINYNNYTLIKIIKHENYGKGFEYFLTFEVLDGLAKSRVQNVDEYSELINYLKECCSDHGKINDIHYYKKGKPFY
;
A
#
# COMPACT_ATOMS: atom_id res chain seq x y z
N MET A 1 31.73 14.11 47.88
CA MET A 1 32.72 14.96 47.21
C MET A 1 33.35 14.14 46.12
N THR A 2 33.14 14.58 44.87
CA THR A 2 33.93 14.34 43.64
C THR A 2 34.12 12.89 43.18
N GLU A 3 33.54 12.47 42.04
CA GLU A 3 34.07 12.71 40.66
C GLU A 3 35.45 12.03 40.51
N ASP A 4 35.79 11.23 39.50
CA ASP A 4 35.28 11.12 38.14
C ASP A 4 35.71 9.78 37.51
N SER A 5 34.94 9.37 36.50
CA SER A 5 35.27 8.32 35.53
C SER A 5 36.47 8.72 34.65
N PRO A 6 37.29 7.77 34.17
CA PRO A 6 38.28 8.07 33.14
C PRO A 6 37.70 7.99 31.72
N GLU A 7 37.78 9.12 31.02
CA GLU A 7 37.71 9.27 29.57
C GLU A 7 38.86 8.51 28.88
N ILE A 8 38.56 7.72 27.85
CA ILE A 8 39.55 7.37 26.81
C ILE A 8 38.93 7.60 25.44
N LEU A 9 39.45 8.64 24.79
CA LEU A 9 39.32 8.98 23.39
C LEU A 9 40.02 7.91 22.51
N LEU A 10 39.40 7.52 21.40
CA LEU A 10 40.11 7.01 20.23
C LEU A 10 39.39 7.47 18.95
N GLN A 11 39.99 8.48 18.31
CA GLN A 11 39.80 8.79 16.90
C GLN A 11 40.70 7.85 16.08
N SER A 12 40.20 7.38 14.93
CA SER A 12 41.06 6.99 13.81
C SER A 12 40.30 7.14 12.50
N ASP A 13 40.92 7.91 11.61
CA ASP A 13 40.50 8.34 10.28
C ASP A 13 40.26 7.19 9.29
N PHE A 14 39.32 7.37 8.36
CA PHE A 14 39.45 6.81 7.01
C PHE A 14 38.85 7.76 5.94
N SER A 15 39.78 8.47 5.31
CA SER A 15 39.96 8.76 3.88
C SER A 15 38.75 8.82 2.93
N ASN A 16 38.66 10.00 2.32
CA ASN A 16 37.92 10.37 1.13
C ASN A 16 38.48 9.64 -0.12
N ALA A 17 37.63 8.94 -0.87
CA ALA A 17 37.95 8.42 -2.20
C ALA A 17 36.82 8.83 -3.17
N ASN A 18 37.20 9.73 -4.07
CA ASN A 18 36.40 10.23 -5.18
C ASN A 18 36.49 9.22 -6.33
N THR A 19 35.38 8.58 -6.70
CA THR A 19 35.24 7.85 -7.96
C THR A 19 33.96 8.32 -8.65
N ASN A 20 34.17 9.08 -9.73
CA ASN A 20 33.20 9.30 -10.78
C ASN A 20 32.77 7.96 -11.37
N ASP A 21 31.52 7.56 -11.16
CA ASP A 21 30.80 6.67 -12.06
C ASP A 21 29.40 7.22 -12.27
N GLY A 22 29.09 7.50 -13.53
CA GLY A 22 27.82 8.08 -13.95
C GLY A 22 26.66 7.16 -13.65
N ILE A 23 25.83 7.54 -12.68
CA ILE A 23 24.49 7.00 -12.50
C ILE A 23 23.54 8.20 -12.45
N HIS A 24 22.82 8.36 -13.55
CA HIS A 24 21.73 9.32 -13.72
C HIS A 24 20.67 8.99 -12.65
N SER A 25 20.72 9.75 -11.56
CA SER A 25 19.77 9.68 -10.46
C SER A 25 18.65 10.64 -10.80
N ASP A 26 17.64 10.13 -11.52
CA ASP A 26 16.35 10.80 -11.61
C ASP A 26 15.75 10.87 -10.20
N GLN A 27 15.91 12.05 -9.59
CA GLN A 27 15.26 12.44 -8.35
C GLN A 27 13.75 12.41 -8.57
N LEU A 28 13.09 11.34 -8.12
CA LEU A 28 11.65 11.36 -7.91
C LEU A 28 11.35 12.31 -6.74
N GLN A 29 11.02 13.55 -7.09
CA GLN A 29 10.49 14.54 -6.14
C GLN A 29 9.17 14.03 -5.57
N TYR A 30 9.21 13.59 -4.31
CA TYR A 30 8.01 13.38 -3.52
C TYR A 30 7.39 14.75 -3.19
N SER A 31 6.42 15.18 -4.00
CA SER A 31 5.54 16.27 -3.62
C SER A 31 4.52 15.74 -2.60
N GLN A 32 4.81 15.96 -1.31
CA GLN A 32 3.78 15.96 -0.27
C GLN A 32 2.90 17.21 -0.47
N GLY A 33 2.03 17.16 -1.48
CA GLY A 33 1.00 18.16 -1.70
C GLY A 33 -0.23 17.87 -0.86
N ASN A 34 -0.65 18.84 -0.04
CA ASN A 34 -2.02 18.94 0.48
C ASN A 34 -3.00 18.84 -0.70
N PHE A 35 -3.46 17.63 -1.01
CA PHE A 35 -4.44 17.40 -2.07
C PHE A 35 -5.83 17.55 -1.47
N ASP A 36 -6.62 18.44 -2.06
CA ASP A 36 -7.92 18.85 -1.55
C ASP A 36 -8.89 17.64 -1.50
N VAL A 37 -9.31 17.27 -0.28
CA VAL A 37 -10.09 16.05 0.06
C VAL A 37 -11.38 15.92 -0.74
N LYS A 38 -11.97 17.04 -1.18
CA LYS A 38 -13.18 17.02 -1.99
C LYS A 38 -12.94 16.58 -3.43
N LYS A 39 -11.73 16.74 -3.96
CA LYS A 39 -11.38 16.47 -5.35
C LYS A 39 -11.15 14.96 -5.60
N SER A 40 -10.50 14.27 -4.66
CA SER A 40 -10.21 12.82 -4.76
C SER A 40 -11.50 11.97 -4.76
N ALA A 41 -12.44 12.27 -3.87
CA ALA A 41 -13.74 11.59 -3.80
C ALA A 41 -14.63 11.87 -5.03
N LEU A 42 -14.56 13.09 -5.59
CA LEU A 42 -15.33 13.49 -6.77
C LEU A 42 -14.85 12.78 -8.04
N ASN A 43 -13.53 12.58 -8.19
CA ASN A 43 -12.95 11.86 -9.32
C ASN A 43 -13.22 10.35 -9.25
N TYR A 44 -13.25 9.74 -8.06
CA TYR A 44 -13.62 8.33 -7.91
C TYR A 44 -15.07 8.03 -8.38
N LYS A 45 -15.99 9.02 -8.32
CA LYS A 45 -17.38 8.81 -8.74
C LYS A 45 -17.58 8.84 -10.26
N LYS A 46 -16.63 9.40 -11.02
CA LYS A 46 -16.86 9.75 -12.43
C LYS A 46 -16.84 8.55 -13.39
N ASP A 47 -16.08 7.48 -13.10
CA ASP A 47 -15.95 6.32 -14.00
C ASP A 47 -15.94 4.96 -13.25
N SER A 48 -17.13 4.50 -12.85
CA SER A 48 -17.28 3.29 -12.03
C SER A 48 -16.68 2.01 -12.64
N LYS A 49 -16.54 1.93 -13.98
CA LYS A 49 -15.99 0.76 -14.67
C LYS A 49 -14.46 0.76 -14.67
N SER A 50 -13.82 1.91 -14.88
CA SER A 50 -12.36 2.05 -14.77
C SER A 50 -11.90 1.76 -13.34
N ASN A 51 -12.61 2.36 -12.36
CA ASN A 51 -12.29 2.22 -10.95
C ASN A 51 -12.42 0.79 -10.43
N ASN A 52 -13.33 -0.02 -10.99
CA ASN A 52 -13.43 -1.45 -10.68
C ASN A 52 -12.20 -2.23 -11.14
N ASN A 53 -11.67 -1.95 -12.34
CA ASN A 53 -10.48 -2.63 -12.85
C ASN A 53 -9.22 -2.24 -12.07
N MET A 54 -9.09 -0.96 -11.74
CA MET A 54 -7.98 -0.45 -10.95
C MET A 54 -8.01 -1.02 -9.52
N THR A 55 -9.19 -0.99 -8.88
CA THR A 55 -9.42 -1.62 -7.58
C THR A 55 -9.04 -3.10 -7.60
N LYS A 56 -9.49 -3.84 -8.62
CA LYS A 56 -9.14 -5.24 -8.82
C LYS A 56 -7.62 -5.44 -8.90
N ASN A 57 -6.92 -4.58 -9.63
CA ASN A 57 -5.48 -4.65 -9.77
C ASN A 57 -4.75 -4.35 -8.45
N ILE A 58 -5.20 -3.33 -7.70
CA ILE A 58 -4.65 -3.01 -6.38
C ILE A 58 -4.82 -4.19 -5.41
N ILE A 59 -6.01 -4.78 -5.32
CA ILE A 59 -6.23 -5.94 -4.44
C ILE A 59 -5.35 -7.13 -4.84
N LYS A 60 -5.20 -7.38 -6.15
CA LYS A 60 -4.30 -8.45 -6.63
C LYS A 60 -2.85 -8.20 -6.26
N GLN A 61 -2.37 -6.96 -6.38
CA GLN A 61 -1.02 -6.59 -5.97
C GLN A 61 -0.84 -6.76 -4.46
N TYR A 62 -1.84 -6.36 -3.67
CA TYR A 62 -1.82 -6.57 -2.22
C TYR A 62 -1.76 -8.04 -1.85
N PHE A 63 -2.56 -8.90 -2.48
CA PHE A 63 -2.48 -10.34 -2.26
C PHE A 63 -1.08 -10.90 -2.59
N LYS A 64 -0.49 -10.47 -3.73
CA LYS A 64 0.88 -10.86 -4.10
C LYS A 64 1.90 -10.39 -3.06
N PHE A 65 1.75 -9.17 -2.55
CA PHE A 65 2.58 -8.62 -1.48
C PHE A 65 2.52 -9.50 -0.22
N LEU A 66 1.32 -9.91 0.20
CA LEU A 66 1.11 -10.73 1.40
C LEU A 66 1.71 -12.15 1.30
N ILE A 67 1.79 -12.72 0.10
CA ILE A 67 2.33 -14.07 -0.10
C ILE A 67 3.79 -14.08 -0.57
N ASN A 68 4.39 -12.90 -0.75
CA ASN A 68 5.77 -12.79 -1.20
C ASN A 68 6.72 -13.18 -0.08
N LYS A 69 7.65 -14.09 -0.36
CA LYS A 69 8.65 -14.55 0.61
C LYS A 69 9.49 -13.40 1.18
N LYS A 70 9.75 -12.35 0.40
CA LYS A 70 10.52 -11.18 0.85
C LYS A 70 9.83 -10.40 1.96
N ASN A 71 8.51 -10.52 2.08
CA ASN A 71 7.69 -9.79 3.05
C ASN A 71 7.24 -10.70 4.20
N SER A 72 7.81 -11.90 4.30
CA SER A 72 7.35 -12.94 5.23
C SER A 72 7.32 -12.46 6.67
N ASP A 73 8.40 -11.83 7.14
CA ASP A 73 8.55 -11.42 8.54
C ASP A 73 7.56 -10.31 8.89
N LEU A 74 7.39 -9.33 7.99
CA LEU A 74 6.37 -8.30 8.14
C LEU A 74 4.96 -8.91 8.17
N VAL A 75 4.67 -9.89 7.33
CA VAL A 75 3.36 -10.55 7.30
C VAL A 75 3.11 -11.38 8.57
N SER A 76 4.12 -12.11 9.05
CA SER A 76 3.99 -12.93 10.26
C SER A 76 3.85 -12.07 11.50
N ASP A 77 4.62 -11.00 11.63
CA ASP A 77 4.80 -10.31 12.90
C ASP A 77 3.85 -9.11 13.02
N PHE A 78 3.64 -8.38 11.93
CA PHE A 78 2.82 -7.17 11.92
C PHE A 78 1.38 -7.43 11.48
N ILE A 79 1.17 -8.21 10.41
CA ILE A 79 -0.18 -8.37 9.83
C ILE A 79 -0.97 -9.46 10.54
N THR A 80 -0.37 -10.64 10.72
CA THR A 80 -1.11 -11.81 11.23
C THR A 80 -0.80 -12.14 12.68
N ASN A 81 0.36 -11.73 13.18
CA ASN A 81 0.92 -12.12 14.48
C ASN A 81 0.88 -13.66 14.68
N LYS A 82 1.36 -14.41 13.67
CA LYS A 82 1.38 -15.87 13.61
C LYS A 82 2.63 -16.36 12.86
N PRO A 83 3.06 -17.62 13.07
CA PRO A 83 4.17 -18.19 12.30
C PRO A 83 3.90 -18.15 10.80
N ILE A 84 4.92 -17.79 10.01
CA ILE A 84 4.79 -17.54 8.56
C ILE A 84 4.02 -18.63 7.80
N LYS A 85 4.31 -19.91 8.06
CA LYS A 85 3.62 -21.03 7.38
C LYS A 85 2.11 -21.00 7.63
N TYR A 86 1.70 -20.62 8.83
CA TYR A 86 0.30 -20.48 9.21
C TYR A 86 -0.31 -19.22 8.62
N SER A 87 0.40 -18.10 8.66
CA SER A 87 -0.02 -16.81 8.07
C SER A 87 -0.33 -16.94 6.59
N ILE A 88 0.57 -17.55 5.80
CA ILE A 88 0.36 -17.77 4.37
C ILE A 88 -0.88 -18.64 4.11
N LYS A 89 -1.11 -19.67 4.94
CA LYS A 89 -2.30 -20.52 4.84
C LYS A 89 -3.58 -19.73 5.13
N LEU A 90 -3.58 -18.87 6.15
CA LEU A 90 -4.71 -18.00 6.48
C LEU A 90 -5.01 -17.00 5.36
N ILE A 91 -3.97 -16.34 4.84
CA ILE A 91 -4.08 -15.38 3.73
C ILE A 91 -4.66 -16.07 2.51
N LYS A 92 -4.07 -17.20 2.08
CA LYS A 92 -4.61 -17.97 0.95
C LYS A 92 -6.07 -18.33 1.17
N LYS A 93 -6.45 -18.85 2.34
CA LYS A 93 -7.84 -19.19 2.67
C LYS A 93 -8.77 -17.98 2.63
N TYR A 94 -8.31 -16.83 3.09
CA TYR A 94 -9.10 -15.59 3.06
C TYR A 94 -9.34 -15.14 1.61
N PHE A 95 -8.31 -15.14 0.77
CA PHE A 95 -8.38 -14.66 -0.61
C PHE A 95 -8.88 -15.68 -1.65
N ASP A 96 -8.92 -16.98 -1.32
CA ASP A 96 -9.32 -18.06 -2.24
C ASP A 96 -10.77 -17.91 -2.75
N LYS A 97 -11.67 -17.40 -1.88
CA LYS A 97 -13.10 -17.26 -2.19
C LYS A 97 -13.51 -15.83 -2.56
N ILE A 98 -12.53 -14.97 -2.80
CA ILE A 98 -12.74 -13.53 -2.91
C ILE A 98 -12.84 -13.11 -4.38
N ASN A 99 -13.93 -12.41 -4.70
CA ASN A 99 -14.06 -11.69 -5.98
C ASN A 99 -13.32 -10.36 -5.86
N TYR A 100 -12.28 -10.14 -6.65
CA TYR A 100 -11.52 -8.87 -6.66
C TYR A 100 -12.39 -7.71 -7.21
N ASN A 101 -13.13 -7.05 -6.33
CA ASN A 101 -14.06 -5.96 -6.63
C ASN A 101 -14.16 -4.99 -5.44
N ASN A 102 -14.96 -3.93 -5.58
CA ASN A 102 -15.16 -2.91 -4.55
C ASN A 102 -15.69 -3.49 -3.22
N TYR A 103 -16.48 -4.56 -3.24
CA TYR A 103 -16.95 -5.20 -2.01
C TYR A 103 -15.85 -5.89 -1.21
N THR A 104 -14.97 -6.55 -1.92
CA THR A 104 -13.77 -7.12 -1.31
C THR A 104 -12.84 -6.05 -0.78
N LEU A 105 -12.63 -4.96 -1.53
CA LEU A 105 -11.82 -3.83 -1.08
C LEU A 105 -12.32 -3.31 0.28
N ILE A 106 -13.62 -3.08 0.39
CA ILE A 106 -14.26 -2.61 1.63
C ILE A 106 -14.07 -3.61 2.78
N LYS A 107 -14.19 -4.91 2.50
CA LYS A 107 -13.92 -5.95 3.49
C LYS A 107 -12.48 -5.94 3.97
N ILE A 108 -11.52 -5.73 3.07
CA ILE A 108 -10.10 -5.67 3.39
C ILE A 108 -9.83 -4.46 4.29
N ILE A 109 -10.29 -3.27 3.88
CA ILE A 109 -10.08 -2.03 4.64
C ILE A 109 -10.64 -2.17 6.05
N LYS A 110 -11.85 -2.73 6.20
CA LYS A 110 -12.48 -2.91 7.52
C LYS A 110 -11.92 -4.05 8.37
N HIS A 111 -11.06 -4.90 7.81
CA HIS A 111 -10.53 -6.04 8.54
C HIS A 111 -9.40 -5.60 9.49
N GLU A 112 -9.43 -6.01 10.75
CA GLU A 112 -8.45 -5.60 11.77
C GLU A 112 -7.00 -5.83 11.33
N ASN A 113 -6.69 -7.05 10.90
CA ASN A 113 -5.35 -7.44 10.46
C ASN A 113 -5.04 -6.99 9.02
N TYR A 114 -5.87 -7.40 8.07
CA TYR A 114 -5.61 -7.12 6.65
C TYR A 114 -5.82 -5.65 6.26
N GLY A 115 -6.57 -4.86 7.02
CA GLY A 115 -6.73 -3.42 6.81
C GLY A 115 -5.45 -2.67 7.15
N LYS A 116 -4.83 -2.95 8.31
CA LYS A 116 -3.52 -2.39 8.69
C LYS A 116 -2.43 -2.77 7.69
N GLY A 117 -2.39 -4.03 7.28
CA GLY A 117 -1.47 -4.49 6.23
C GLY A 117 -1.72 -3.81 4.88
N PHE A 118 -2.98 -3.48 4.58
CA PHE A 118 -3.35 -2.83 3.33
C PHE A 118 -2.95 -1.36 3.32
N GLU A 119 -3.15 -0.65 4.44
CA GLU A 119 -2.67 0.73 4.62
C GLU A 119 -1.15 0.82 4.46
N TYR A 120 -0.40 -0.10 5.09
CA TYR A 120 1.05 -0.19 4.92
C TYR A 120 1.42 -0.37 3.44
N PHE A 121 0.78 -1.34 2.77
CA PHE A 121 1.00 -1.62 1.35
C PHE A 121 0.73 -0.40 0.46
N LEU A 122 -0.38 0.32 0.69
CA LEU A 122 -0.71 1.52 -0.07
C LEU A 122 0.32 2.64 0.15
N THR A 123 0.93 2.70 1.33
CA THR A 123 1.88 3.76 1.69
C THR A 123 3.25 3.51 1.11
N PHE A 124 3.76 2.28 1.16
CA PHE A 124 5.17 1.99 0.87
C PHE A 124 5.42 1.15 -0.38
N GLU A 125 4.44 0.35 -0.84
CA GLU A 125 4.72 -0.74 -1.78
C GLU A 125 3.97 -0.59 -3.12
N VAL A 126 2.75 -0.04 -3.09
CA VAL A 126 1.87 -0.05 -4.26
C VAL A 126 2.42 0.76 -5.44
N LEU A 127 3.13 1.87 -5.17
CA LEU A 127 3.67 2.74 -6.21
C LEU A 127 4.83 2.07 -6.96
N ASP A 128 5.73 1.40 -6.23
CA ASP A 128 6.78 0.57 -6.81
C ASP A 128 6.23 -0.56 -7.67
N GLY A 129 5.15 -1.18 -7.20
CA GLY A 129 4.41 -2.20 -7.96
C GLY A 129 3.82 -1.65 -9.26
N LEU A 130 3.23 -0.45 -9.20
CA LEU A 130 2.66 0.22 -10.37
C LEU A 130 3.71 0.63 -11.39
N ALA A 131 4.83 1.23 -10.95
CA ALA A 131 5.93 1.63 -11.81
C ALA A 131 6.47 0.43 -12.62
N LYS A 132 6.60 -0.74 -11.98
CA LYS A 132 7.05 -1.98 -12.65
C LYS A 132 6.01 -2.56 -13.62
N SER A 133 4.73 -2.23 -13.45
CA SER A 133 3.62 -2.84 -14.19
C SER A 133 3.31 -2.21 -15.55
N ARG A 134 4.03 -1.15 -15.97
CA ARG A 134 3.81 -0.41 -17.24
C ARG A 134 2.37 0.09 -17.44
N VAL A 135 1.68 0.40 -16.34
CA VAL A 135 0.32 0.95 -16.39
C VAL A 135 0.36 2.35 -17.00
N GLN A 136 -0.54 2.63 -17.94
CA GLN A 136 -0.58 3.91 -18.66
C GLN A 136 -1.23 5.05 -17.84
N ASN A 137 -2.19 4.73 -16.97
CA ASN A 137 -2.99 5.71 -16.23
C ASN A 137 -2.45 5.94 -14.80
N VAL A 138 -1.16 6.24 -14.65
CA VAL A 138 -0.52 6.35 -13.33
C VAL A 138 -1.20 7.40 -12.45
N ASP A 139 -1.61 8.53 -13.01
CA ASP A 139 -2.27 9.61 -12.27
C ASP A 139 -3.61 9.17 -11.66
N GLU A 140 -4.45 8.47 -12.43
CA GLU A 140 -5.72 7.92 -11.92
C GLU A 140 -5.46 6.92 -10.79
N TYR A 141 -4.41 6.09 -10.91
CA TYR A 141 -4.04 5.15 -9.85
C TYR A 141 -3.56 5.88 -8.60
N SER A 142 -2.81 6.97 -8.77
CA SER A 142 -2.33 7.80 -7.66
C SER A 142 -3.50 8.43 -6.91
N GLU A 143 -4.48 9.00 -7.62
CA GLU A 143 -5.70 9.54 -7.04
C GLU A 143 -6.49 8.46 -6.29
N LEU A 144 -6.66 7.28 -6.89
CA LEU A 144 -7.30 6.14 -6.27
C LEU A 144 -6.57 5.70 -4.99
N ILE A 145 -5.25 5.53 -5.04
CA ILE A 145 -4.44 5.11 -3.89
C ILE A 145 -4.58 6.10 -2.74
N ASN A 146 -4.51 7.39 -3.01
CA ASN A 146 -4.67 8.43 -1.99
C ASN A 146 -6.06 8.37 -1.35
N TYR A 147 -7.10 8.22 -2.17
CA TYR A 147 -8.46 8.04 -1.67
C TYR A 147 -8.60 6.77 -0.80
N LEU A 148 -7.95 5.66 -1.18
CA LEU A 148 -7.98 4.43 -0.38
C LEU A 148 -7.21 4.56 0.93
N LYS A 149 -6.11 5.31 0.97
CA LYS A 149 -5.40 5.66 2.22
C LYS A 149 -6.32 6.43 3.16
N GLU A 150 -7.02 7.44 2.62
CA GLU A 150 -8.01 8.18 3.41
C GLU A 150 -9.12 7.26 3.94
N CYS A 151 -9.57 6.27 3.16
CA CYS A 151 -10.55 5.28 3.61
C CYS A 151 -10.02 4.35 4.70
N CYS A 152 -8.71 4.09 4.76
CA CYS A 152 -8.08 3.34 5.85
C CYS A 152 -8.04 4.15 7.15
N SER A 153 -7.80 5.46 7.06
CA SER A 153 -7.76 6.34 8.25
C SER A 153 -9.15 6.79 8.72
N ASP A 154 -10.10 6.95 7.79
CA ASP A 154 -11.48 7.34 8.06
C ASP A 154 -12.45 6.37 7.37
N HIS A 155 -12.93 5.40 8.17
CA HIS A 155 -13.87 4.39 7.70
C HIS A 155 -15.24 4.97 7.25
N GLY A 156 -15.56 6.22 7.60
CA GLY A 156 -16.77 6.91 7.14
C GLY A 156 -16.78 7.11 5.63
N LYS A 157 -15.61 7.38 5.04
CA LYS A 157 -15.41 7.58 3.58
C LYS A 157 -15.57 6.31 2.76
N ILE A 158 -15.50 5.14 3.40
CA ILE A 158 -15.70 3.86 2.72
C ILE A 158 -17.10 3.77 2.08
N ASN A 159 -18.10 4.43 2.67
CA ASN A 159 -19.47 4.40 2.17
C ASN A 159 -19.64 5.05 0.80
N ASP A 160 -18.71 5.91 0.39
CA ASP A 160 -18.65 6.53 -0.94
C ASP A 160 -18.07 5.59 -2.01
N ILE A 161 -17.51 4.44 -1.63
CA ILE A 161 -17.11 3.39 -2.57
C ILE A 161 -18.38 2.71 -3.12
N HIS A 162 -18.84 3.17 -4.28
CA HIS A 162 -20.02 2.61 -4.93
C HIS A 162 -19.80 1.15 -5.36
N TYR A 163 -20.77 0.31 -5.04
CA TYR A 163 -20.85 -1.05 -5.57
C TYR A 163 -21.51 -1.02 -6.93
N TYR A 164 -20.89 -1.66 -7.92
CA TYR A 164 -21.62 -2.00 -9.15
C TYR A 164 -22.63 -3.10 -8.82
N LYS A 165 -23.88 -2.73 -8.57
CA LYS A 165 -25.01 -3.67 -8.51
C LYS A 165 -25.50 -3.86 -9.93
N LYS A 166 -25.12 -4.96 -10.58
CA LYS A 166 -25.66 -5.33 -11.90
C LYS A 166 -27.17 -5.47 -11.72
N GLY A 167 -27.96 -4.54 -12.28
CA GLY A 167 -29.41 -4.62 -12.26
C GLY A 167 -29.83 -5.94 -12.90
N LYS A 168 -30.74 -6.68 -12.25
CA LYS A 168 -31.42 -7.78 -12.94
C LYS A 168 -32.21 -7.14 -14.10
N PRO A 169 -32.09 -7.63 -15.33
CA PRO A 169 -33.06 -7.25 -16.36
C PRO A 169 -34.45 -7.61 -15.83
N PHE A 170 -35.34 -6.62 -15.80
CA PHE A 170 -36.77 -6.90 -15.66
C PHE A 170 -37.16 -7.63 -16.95
N TYR A 171 -37.44 -8.92 -16.83
CA TYR A 171 -38.11 -9.72 -17.85
C TYR A 171 -39.61 -9.68 -17.59
#